data_AF-A0A843JFY0-F1
#
_entry.id   AF-A0A843JFY0-F1
#
_cell.length_a   1.000
_cell.length_b   1.000
_cell.length_c   1.000
_cell.angle_alpha   90.00
_cell.angle_beta   90.00
_cell.angle_gamma   90.00
#
_symmetry.space_group_name_H-M   'P 1'
#
loop_
_entity.id
_entity.type
_entity.pdbx_description
1 polymer ?
#
loop_
_entity_poly.entity_id
_entity_poly.type
_entity_poly.pdbx_seq_one_letter_code
_entity_poly.pdbx_strand_id
1 'polypeptide(L)'
;MDDELKFNFERTCESFGISMTAAINMFAIAVVNEQCIPFQIRAKPITRDDAWRAFEEASAVARANNPNGMTLDEINKLIAQVRAERG
;
A
#
# COMPACT_ATOMS: atom_id res chain seq x y z
N MET A 1 -22.72 -0.71 -11.54
CA MET A 1 -21.96 0.48 -12.01
C MET A 1 -22.94 1.62 -12.01
N ASP A 2 -22.52 2.78 -11.51
CA ASP A 2 -23.32 3.99 -11.65
C ASP A 2 -23.52 4.34 -13.14
N ASP A 3 -24.61 5.03 -13.49
CA ASP A 3 -24.98 5.31 -14.87
C ASP A 3 -23.94 6.20 -15.56
N GLU A 4 -23.36 7.17 -14.84
CA GLU A 4 -22.29 8.02 -15.37
C GLU A 4 -21.02 7.21 -15.65
N LEU A 5 -20.67 6.31 -14.73
CA LEU A 5 -19.50 5.44 -14.88
C LEU A 5 -19.68 4.49 -16.08
N LYS A 6 -20.88 3.94 -16.26
CA LYS A 6 -21.18 3.06 -17.39
C LYS A 6 -21.05 3.79 -18.72
N PHE A 7 -21.62 4.98 -18.84
CA PHE A 7 -21.54 5.81 -20.04
C PHE A 7 -20.09 6.15 -20.41
N ASN A 8 -19.30 6.59 -19.43
CA ASN A 8 -17.88 6.90 -19.63
C ASN A 8 -17.06 5.68 -20.03
N PHE A 9 -17.34 4.53 -19.42
CA PHE A 9 -16.65 3.28 -19.73
C PHE A 9 -16.98 2.78 -21.15
N GLU A 10 -18.26 2.85 -21.56
CA GLU A 10 -18.70 2.47 -22.90
C GLU A 10 -18.03 3.31 -23.99
N ARG A 11 -18.05 4.65 -23.83
CA ARG A 11 -17.36 5.57 -24.74
C ARG A 11 -15.84 5.31 -24.82
N THR A 12 -15.23 4.94 -23.71
CA THR A 12 -13.81 4.58 -23.67
C THR A 12 -13.54 3.29 -24.44
N CYS A 13 -14.36 2.25 -24.24
CA CYS A 13 -14.25 1.00 -24.97
C CYS A 13 -14.42 1.20 -26.49
N GLU A 14 -15.37 2.04 -26.90
CA GLU A 14 -15.57 2.43 -28.31
C GLU A 14 -14.32 3.09 -28.90
N SER A 15 -13.66 3.98 -28.15
CA SER A 15 -12.40 4.62 -28.58
C SER A 15 -11.24 3.62 -28.75
N PHE A 16 -11.28 2.52 -28.00
CA PHE A 16 -10.31 1.43 -28.10
C PHE A 16 -10.70 0.40 -29.18
N GLY A 17 -11.87 0.56 -29.81
CA GLY A 17 -12.38 -0.37 -30.83
C GLY A 17 -12.80 -1.72 -30.25
N ILE A 18 -13.11 -1.79 -28.96
CA ILE A 18 -13.55 -3.02 -28.29
C ILE A 18 -14.93 -2.83 -27.67
N SER A 19 -15.70 -3.92 -27.56
CA SER A 19 -16.96 -3.86 -26.83
C SER A 19 -16.72 -3.83 -25.31
N MET A 20 -17.68 -3.29 -24.58
CA MET A 20 -17.66 -3.31 -23.11
C MET A 20 -17.47 -4.75 -22.56
N THR A 21 -18.14 -5.74 -23.16
CA THR A 21 -18.01 -7.16 -22.80
C THR A 21 -16.59 -7.68 -23.03
N ALA A 22 -15.94 -7.30 -24.13
CA ALA A 22 -14.56 -7.70 -24.42
C ALA A 22 -13.59 -7.13 -23.38
N ALA A 23 -13.76 -5.86 -22.99
CA ALA A 23 -12.94 -5.21 -21.97
C ALA A 23 -13.05 -5.92 -20.60
N ILE A 24 -14.27 -6.27 -20.18
CA ILE A 24 -14.50 -7.02 -18.93
C ILE A 24 -13.88 -8.42 -18.98
N ASN A 25 -13.98 -9.11 -20.11
CA ASN A 25 -13.36 -10.43 -20.28
C ASN A 25 -11.83 -10.34 -20.21
N MET A 26 -11.21 -9.33 -20.83
CA MET A 26 -9.76 -9.11 -20.73
C MET A 26 -9.32 -8.86 -19.29
N PHE A 27 -10.07 -8.05 -18.54
CA PHE A 27 -9.81 -7.83 -17.12
C PHE A 27 -9.88 -9.13 -16.33
N ALA A 28 -10.93 -9.94 -16.52
CA ALA A 28 -11.07 -11.22 -15.83
C ALA A 28 -9.93 -12.21 -16.15
N ILE A 29 -9.51 -12.29 -17.41
CA ILE A 29 -8.37 -13.13 -17.83
C ILE A 29 -7.09 -12.68 -17.13
N ALA A 30 -6.80 -11.38 -17.10
CA ALA A 30 -5.61 -10.86 -16.45
C ALA A 30 -5.61 -11.13 -14.93
N VAL A 31 -6.76 -10.95 -14.26
CA VAL A 31 -6.90 -11.27 -12.83
C VAL A 31 -6.66 -12.76 -12.55
N VAL A 32 -7.19 -13.66 -13.38
CA VAL A 32 -7.01 -15.11 -13.21
C VAL A 32 -5.57 -15.51 -13.47
N ASN A 33 -4.91 -14.94 -14.48
CA ASN A 33 -3.53 -15.29 -14.81
C ASN A 33 -2.53 -14.76 -13.79
N GLU A 34 -2.72 -13.54 -13.30
CA GLU A 34 -1.77 -12.86 -12.42
C GLU A 34 -2.11 -13.01 -10.94
N GLN A 35 -3.30 -13.56 -10.61
CA GLN A 35 -3.83 -13.67 -9.26
C GLN A 35 -3.79 -12.32 -8.50
N CYS A 36 -3.88 -11.22 -9.24
CA CYS A 36 -3.86 -9.86 -8.71
C CYS A 36 -4.70 -8.93 -9.61
N ILE A 37 -4.92 -7.69 -9.17
CA ILE A 37 -5.66 -6.71 -9.96
C ILE A 37 -4.71 -6.08 -10.97
N PRO A 38 -4.97 -6.16 -12.29
CA PRO A 38 -4.07 -5.74 -13.38
C PRO A 38 -4.04 -4.21 -13.58
N PHE A 39 -4.18 -3.46 -12.49
CA PHE A 39 -3.99 -2.03 -12.44
C PHE A 39 -3.57 -1.61 -11.04
N GLN A 40 -2.84 -0.51 -10.94
CA GLN A 40 -2.36 -0.03 -9.64
C GLN A 40 -3.51 0.55 -8.81
N ILE A 41 -3.81 -0.09 -7.68
CA ILE A 41 -4.75 0.46 -6.69
C ILE A 41 -4.00 1.49 -5.85
N ARG A 42 -4.21 2.78 -6.12
CA ARG A 42 -3.70 3.86 -5.28
C ARG A 42 -4.80 4.29 -4.31
N ALA A 43 -4.59 4.06 -3.02
CA ALA A 43 -5.26 4.86 -1.99
C ALA A 43 -4.73 6.30 -2.08
N LYS A 44 -5.51 7.29 -1.64
CA LYS A 44 -5.10 8.70 -1.59
C LYS A 44 -3.66 8.78 -1.03
N PRO A 45 -2.72 9.47 -1.71
CA PRO A 45 -1.34 9.50 -1.25
C PRO A 45 -1.31 9.95 0.21
N ILE A 46 -0.64 9.18 1.06
CA ILE A 46 -0.44 9.52 2.47
C ILE A 46 0.24 10.88 2.47
N THR A 47 -0.43 11.88 3.04
CA THR A 47 0.15 13.21 3.16
C THR A 47 1.28 13.17 4.19
N ARG A 48 2.20 14.13 4.12
CA ARG A 48 3.23 14.28 5.17
C ARG A 48 2.60 14.38 6.56
N ASP A 49 1.46 15.06 6.66
CA ASP A 49 0.71 15.21 7.91
C ASP A 49 0.11 13.88 8.38
N ASP A 50 -0.45 13.07 7.48
CA ASP A 50 -0.96 11.74 7.83
C ASP A 50 0.17 10.82 8.32
N ALA A 51 1.34 10.87 7.67
CA ALA A 51 2.51 10.11 8.09
C ALA A 51 3.06 10.60 9.44
N TRP A 52 3.09 11.92 9.66
CA TRP A 52 3.54 12.51 10.91
C TRP A 52 2.61 12.14 12.07
N ARG A 53 1.29 12.22 11.87
CA ARG A 53 0.29 11.83 12.88
C ARG A 53 0.42 10.35 13.26
N ALA A 54 0.57 9.47 12.28
CA ALA A 54 0.78 8.05 12.54
C ALA A 54 2.09 7.78 13.31
N PHE A 55 3.16 8.52 13.01
CA PHE A 55 4.42 8.43 13.72
C PHE A 55 4.31 8.93 15.17
N GLU A 56 3.61 10.03 15.38
CA GLU A 56 3.39 10.63 16.70
C GLU A 56 2.56 9.70 17.59
N GLU A 57 1.50 9.10 17.06
CA GLU A 57 0.70 8.08 17.75
C GLU A 57 1.55 6.86 18.14
N ALA A 58 2.33 6.32 17.20
CA ALA A 58 3.22 5.20 17.48
C ALA A 58 4.28 5.54 18.54
N SER A 59 4.81 6.76 18.50
CA SER A 59 5.79 7.26 19.47
C SER A 59 5.19 7.46 20.86
N ALA A 60 3.95 7.95 20.94
CA ALA A 60 3.22 8.11 22.19
C ALA A 60 2.97 6.76 22.88
N VAL A 61 2.54 5.76 22.11
CA VAL A 61 2.35 4.39 22.61
C VAL A 61 3.67 3.79 23.12
N ALA A 62 4.77 3.98 22.39
CA ALA A 62 6.08 3.50 22.81
C ALA A 62 6.56 4.14 24.11
N ARG A 63 6.36 5.46 24.29
CA ARG A 63 6.72 6.17 25.53
C ARG A 63 5.87 5.75 26.71
N ALA A 64 4.58 5.52 26.51
CA ALA A 64 3.68 5.05 27.57
C ALA A 64 4.09 3.65 28.07
N ASN A 65 4.49 2.76 27.16
CA ASN A 65 4.83 1.38 27.48
C ASN A 65 6.29 1.19 27.92
N ASN A 66 7.21 2.05 27.49
CA ASN A 66 8.62 2.03 27.88
C ASN A 66 9.17 3.45 28.12
N PRO A 67 8.91 4.04 29.31
CA PRO A 67 9.28 5.42 29.60
C PRO A 67 10.79 5.67 29.67
N ASN A 68 11.60 4.63 29.89
CA ASN A 68 13.05 4.74 29.95
C ASN A 68 13.75 4.42 28.61
N GLY A 69 12.99 3.93 27.61
CA GLY A 69 13.52 3.57 26.29
C GLY A 69 14.70 2.60 26.35
N MET A 70 15.40 2.42 25.23
CA MET A 70 16.79 1.96 25.26
C MET A 70 17.68 3.16 24.91
N THR A 71 18.79 3.28 25.59
CA THR A 71 19.82 4.27 25.24
C THR A 71 20.49 3.90 23.91
N LEU A 72 21.06 4.88 23.22
CA LEU A 72 21.82 4.65 21.98
C LEU A 72 22.95 3.62 22.19
N ASP A 73 23.58 3.63 23.37
CA ASP A 73 24.65 2.70 23.72
C ASP A 73 24.15 1.26 23.87
N GLU A 74 22.98 1.05 24.47
CA GLU A 74 22.36 -0.27 24.59
C GLU A 74 21.92 -0.81 23.22
N ILE A 75 21.36 0.06 22.37
CA ILE A 75 21.00 -0.28 20.99
C ILE A 75 22.25 -0.73 20.21
N ASN A 76 23.34 0.04 20.29
CA ASN A 76 24.59 -0.27 19.60
C ASN A 76 25.21 -1.58 20.09
N LYS A 77 25.16 -1.85 21.40
CA LYS A 77 25.62 -3.13 21.98
C LYS A 77 24.81 -4.33 21.47
N LEU A 78 23.48 -4.21 21.42
CA LEU A 78 22.61 -5.28 20.91
C LEU A 78 22.86 -5.56 19.42
N ILE A 79 23.02 -4.52 18.60
CA ILE A 79 23.35 -4.68 17.18
C ILE A 79 24.70 -5.39 17.02
N ALA A 80 25.70 -5.05 17.83
CA ALA A 80 27.01 -5.70 17.79
C ALA A 80 26.94 -7.18 18.20
N GLN A 81 26.19 -7.52 19.24
CA GLN A 81 25.98 -8.92 19.69
C GLN A 81 25.30 -9.77 18.62
N VAL A 82 24.17 -9.30 18.05
CA VAL A 82 23.43 -10.05 17.01
C VAL A 82 24.27 -10.26 15.75
N ARG A 83 25.12 -9.29 15.39
CA ARG A 83 26.05 -9.41 14.26
C ARG A 83 27.17 -10.41 14.54
N ALA A 84 27.65 -10.49 15.78
CA ALA A 84 28.67 -11.44 16.20
C ALA A 84 28.13 -12.88 16.28
N GLU A 85 26.85 -13.06 16.63
CA GLU A 85 26.19 -14.39 16.68
C GLU A 85 25.84 -14.96 15.29
N ARG A 86 25.82 -14.12 14.26
CA ARG A 86 25.50 -14.49 12.87
C ARG A 86 26.74 -14.69 11.98
N GLY A 87 27.94 -14.40 12.49
CA GLY A 87 29.23 -14.63 11.81
C GLY A 87 29.91 -15.89 12.32
#